data_AF-A0A8S4H2H4-F1
#
_entry.id   AF-A0A8S4H2H4-F1
#
_cell.length_a   1.000
_cell.length_b   1.000
_cell.length_c   1.000
_cell.angle_alpha   90.00
_cell.angle_beta   90.00
_cell.angle_gamma   90.00
#
_symmetry.space_group_name_H-M   'P 1'
#
loop_
_entity.id
_entity.type
_entity.pdbx_description
1 polymer ?
#
loop_
_entity_poly.entity_id
_entity_poly.type
_entity_poly.pdbx_seq_one_letter_code
_entity_poly.pdbx_strand_id
1 'polypeptide(L)'
;MDGRDEPWNRAVRLDVIATLFAAGGSLVWVKIFDGLASAGYLEQKLSRKIVHITTGPLFLLTWPAFGDAAYSPLCAALVPALNACRLFAIGSGIVVDEGAVRSLSREGDNSELLRGPLYYCLAMTAATVLCWRGSAVGFTSLSLMCGGDGFADIVGRRLGGKARIPWNPKKSVAGSAAMFVAGLCMSVAFLQYFTSLGYMNADVAGSLPALAAVAAAATLVESLPVSDKLDDNLSVPLATYVAGFLLLGQNAV
;
A
#
# COMPACT_ATOMS: atom_id res chain seq x y z
N MET A 1 -28.22 6.02 -37.66
CA MET A 1 -27.04 5.49 -36.96
C MET A 1 -26.11 6.66 -36.76
N ASP A 2 -26.27 7.39 -35.65
CA ASP A 2 -25.34 8.45 -35.27
C ASP A 2 -25.09 8.27 -33.78
N GLY A 3 -24.12 7.40 -33.49
CA GLY A 3 -23.66 7.08 -32.15
C GLY A 3 -22.77 8.19 -31.66
N ARG A 4 -23.37 9.33 -31.30
CA ARG A 4 -22.69 10.35 -30.50
C ARG A 4 -22.20 9.65 -29.24
N ASP A 5 -20.88 9.43 -29.13
CA ASP A 5 -20.24 9.00 -27.90
C ASP A 5 -20.53 10.09 -26.85
N GLU A 6 -21.63 9.93 -26.11
CA GLU A 6 -21.98 10.76 -24.96
C GLU A 6 -20.73 10.91 -24.07
N PRO A 7 -20.41 12.12 -23.57
CA PRO A 7 -19.22 12.33 -22.74
C PRO A 7 -19.09 11.34 -21.57
N TRP A 8 -20.24 10.93 -21.03
CA TRP A 8 -20.38 9.87 -20.03
C TRP A 8 -19.81 8.51 -20.49
N ASN A 9 -20.11 8.09 -21.72
CA ASN A 9 -19.65 6.82 -22.28
C ASN A 9 -18.13 6.79 -22.44
N ARG A 10 -17.50 7.95 -22.68
CA ARG A 10 -16.05 8.05 -22.76
C ARG A 10 -15.39 7.97 -21.39
N ALA A 11 -15.91 8.68 -20.39
CA ALA A 11 -15.39 8.68 -19.04
C ALA A 11 -15.45 7.28 -18.40
N VAL A 12 -16.61 6.62 -18.49
CA VAL A 12 -16.79 5.25 -17.99
C VAL A 12 -15.85 4.27 -18.70
N ARG A 13 -15.71 4.38 -20.03
CA ARG A 13 -14.81 3.51 -20.81
C ARG A 13 -13.36 3.65 -20.36
N LEU A 14 -12.91 4.88 -20.08
CA LEU A 14 -11.56 5.14 -19.58
C LEU A 14 -11.35 4.52 -18.20
N ASP A 15 -12.29 4.71 -17.28
CA ASP A 15 -12.21 4.11 -15.94
C ASP A 15 -12.22 2.57 -15.99
N VAL A 16 -13.03 1.96 -16.85
CA VAL A 16 -13.04 0.50 -17.05
C VAL A 16 -11.69 0.01 -17.58
N ILE A 17 -11.11 0.69 -18.58
CA ILE A 17 -9.79 0.33 -19.12
C ILE A 17 -8.72 0.48 -18.03
N ALA A 18 -8.74 1.56 -17.25
CA ALA A 18 -7.81 1.78 -16.15
C ALA A 18 -7.93 0.72 -15.05
N THR A 19 -9.16 0.34 -14.66
CA THR A 19 -9.40 -0.76 -13.72
C THR A 19 -8.83 -2.07 -14.25
N LEU A 20 -9.11 -2.42 -15.51
CA LEU A 20 -8.58 -3.65 -16.13
C LEU A 20 -7.06 -3.65 -16.23
N PHE A 21 -6.47 -2.51 -16.59
CA PHE A 21 -5.02 -2.34 -16.65
C PHE A 21 -4.38 -2.50 -15.27
N ALA A 22 -4.89 -1.84 -14.24
CA ALA A 22 -4.37 -1.93 -12.88
C ALA A 22 -4.56 -3.32 -12.28
N ALA A 23 -5.73 -3.94 -12.47
CA ALA A 23 -6.01 -5.31 -12.03
C ALA A 23 -5.12 -6.32 -12.75
N GLY A 24 -5.02 -6.27 -14.08
CA GLY A 24 -4.16 -7.13 -14.87
C GLY A 24 -2.69 -6.95 -14.50
N GLY A 25 -2.22 -5.71 -14.37
CA GLY A 25 -0.86 -5.37 -13.97
C GLY A 25 -0.51 -5.93 -12.59
N SER A 26 -1.38 -5.76 -11.60
CA SER A 26 -1.16 -6.34 -10.26
C SER A 26 -1.07 -7.86 -10.27
N LEU A 27 -1.94 -8.55 -11.02
CA LEU A 27 -1.91 -10.01 -11.15
C LEU A 27 -0.63 -10.50 -11.83
N VAL A 28 -0.21 -9.84 -12.92
CA VAL A 28 1.04 -10.15 -13.62
C VAL A 28 2.22 -9.94 -12.69
N TRP A 29 2.24 -8.83 -11.94
CA TRP A 29 3.32 -8.51 -11.01
C TRP A 29 3.51 -9.57 -9.92
N VAL A 30 2.41 -9.98 -9.26
CA VAL A 30 2.44 -11.06 -8.26
C VAL A 30 2.92 -12.37 -8.89
N LYS A 31 2.44 -12.72 -10.08
CA LYS A 31 2.84 -13.95 -10.78
C LYS A 31 4.31 -13.96 -11.19
N ILE A 32 4.88 -12.83 -11.59
CA ILE A 32 6.32 -12.72 -11.90
C ILE A 32 7.13 -13.09 -10.66
N PHE A 33 6.83 -12.48 -9.51
CA PHE A 33 7.60 -12.73 -8.28
C PHE A 33 7.32 -14.11 -7.66
N ASP A 34 6.12 -14.65 -7.80
CA ASP A 34 5.85 -16.04 -7.40
C ASP A 34 6.56 -17.04 -8.32
N GLY A 35 6.62 -16.77 -9.62
CA GLY A 35 7.35 -17.58 -10.59
C GLY A 35 8.85 -17.58 -10.34
N LEU A 36 9.45 -16.41 -10.06
CA LEU A 36 10.86 -16.29 -9.69
C LEU A 36 11.18 -17.05 -8.40
N ALA A 37 10.27 -17.02 -7.41
CA ALA A 37 10.44 -17.76 -6.17
C ALA A 37 10.30 -19.28 -6.38
N SER A 38 9.30 -19.70 -7.14
CA SER A 38 9.04 -21.11 -7.47
C SER A 38 10.17 -21.72 -8.31
N ALA A 39 10.83 -20.93 -9.15
CA ALA A 39 12.01 -21.34 -9.93
C ALA A 39 13.33 -21.31 -9.13
N GLY A 40 13.29 -20.90 -7.85
CA GLY A 40 14.47 -20.89 -6.97
C GLY A 40 15.40 -19.68 -7.14
N TYR A 41 15.02 -18.67 -7.92
CA TYR A 41 15.82 -17.44 -8.07
C TYR A 41 15.70 -16.50 -6.86
N LEU A 42 14.60 -16.60 -6.10
CA LEU A 42 14.34 -15.80 -4.91
C LEU A 42 13.77 -16.67 -3.78
N GLU A 43 14.12 -16.34 -2.53
CA GLU A 43 13.42 -16.93 -1.39
C GLU A 43 11.95 -16.47 -1.36
N GLN A 44 11.02 -17.38 -1.07
CA GLN A 44 9.58 -17.06 -0.99
C GLN A 44 9.30 -15.89 -0.03
N LYS A 45 10.00 -15.84 1.10
CA LYS A 45 9.87 -14.77 2.09
C LYS A 45 10.32 -13.40 1.55
N LEU A 46 11.39 -13.37 0.75
CA LEU A 46 11.86 -12.15 0.10
C LEU A 46 10.89 -11.73 -1.03
N SER A 47 10.42 -12.69 -1.83
CA SER A 47 9.42 -12.46 -2.88
C SER A 47 8.16 -11.79 -2.32
N ARG A 48 7.58 -12.34 -1.24
CA ARG A 48 6.44 -11.72 -0.53
C ARG A 48 6.70 -10.28 -0.13
N LYS A 49 7.89 -9.99 0.38
CA LYS A 49 8.23 -8.64 0.85
C LYS A 49 8.48 -7.66 -0.29
N ILE A 50 9.04 -8.12 -1.41
CA ILE A 50 9.15 -7.29 -2.62
C ILE A 50 7.76 -6.95 -3.15
N VAL A 51 6.86 -7.94 -3.25
CA VAL A 51 5.47 -7.71 -3.68
C VAL A 51 4.76 -6.73 -2.75
N HIS A 52 4.91 -6.88 -1.43
CA HIS A 52 4.38 -5.94 -0.43
C HIS A 52 4.86 -4.50 -0.63
N ILE A 53 6.17 -4.32 -0.82
CA ILE A 53 6.80 -3.00 -1.01
C ILE A 53 6.32 -2.32 -2.29
N THR A 54 6.12 -3.10 -3.35
CA THR A 54 5.94 -2.55 -4.72
C THR A 54 4.49 -2.46 -5.16
N THR A 55 3.59 -3.33 -4.68
CA THR A 55 2.19 -3.37 -5.14
C THR A 55 1.45 -2.06 -4.87
N GLY A 56 1.54 -1.51 -3.66
CA GLY A 56 0.91 -0.24 -3.30
C GLY A 56 1.42 0.95 -4.13
N PRO A 57 2.74 1.18 -4.22
CA PRO A 57 3.30 2.23 -5.07
C PRO A 57 2.96 2.08 -6.56
N LEU A 58 3.02 0.86 -7.11
CA LEU A 58 2.62 0.62 -8.50
C LEU A 58 1.14 0.94 -8.71
N PHE A 59 0.28 0.58 -7.76
CA PHE A 59 -1.13 0.94 -7.81
C PHE A 59 -1.36 2.46 -7.74
N LEU A 60 -0.64 3.18 -6.88
CA LEU A 60 -0.67 4.65 -6.84
C LEU A 60 -0.28 5.27 -8.19
N LEU A 61 0.73 4.71 -8.87
CA LEU A 61 1.13 5.17 -10.22
C LEU A 61 0.04 4.94 -11.28
N THR A 62 -0.92 4.04 -11.04
CA THR A 62 -2.06 3.87 -11.96
C THR A 62 -3.18 4.88 -11.71
N TRP A 63 -3.22 5.57 -10.57
CA TRP A 63 -4.32 6.48 -10.25
C TRP A 63 -4.56 7.57 -11.31
N PRO A 64 -3.54 8.21 -11.90
CA PRO A 64 -3.73 9.20 -12.97
C PRO A 64 -4.36 8.65 -14.26
N ALA A 65 -4.41 7.33 -14.45
CA ALA A 65 -5.06 6.71 -15.60
C ALA A 65 -6.60 6.70 -15.50
N PHE A 66 -7.14 6.94 -14.31
CA PHE A 66 -8.58 7.02 -14.06
C PHE A 66 -9.10 8.43 -14.39
N GLY A 67 -10.40 8.56 -14.67
CA GLY A 67 -11.06 9.83 -14.97
C GLY A 67 -11.28 10.70 -13.73
N ASP A 68 -11.85 11.90 -13.93
CA ASP A 68 -12.07 12.86 -12.83
C ASP A 68 -13.52 12.92 -12.35
N ALA A 69 -14.32 11.90 -12.71
CA ALA A 69 -15.69 11.83 -12.25
C ALA A 69 -15.75 11.44 -10.76
N ALA A 70 -16.84 11.85 -10.08
CA ALA A 70 -17.03 11.54 -8.66
C ALA A 70 -17.03 10.03 -8.34
N TYR A 71 -17.34 9.18 -9.32
CA TYR A 71 -17.32 7.72 -9.18
C TYR A 71 -15.96 7.08 -9.53
N SER A 72 -15.02 7.80 -10.19
CA SER A 72 -13.72 7.24 -10.61
C SER A 72 -12.88 6.67 -9.45
N PRO A 73 -12.89 7.25 -8.23
CA PRO A 73 -12.26 6.61 -7.06
C PRO A 73 -12.83 5.22 -6.75
N LEU A 74 -14.13 5.01 -6.94
CA LEU A 74 -14.78 3.73 -6.72
C LEU A 74 -14.32 2.71 -7.76
N CYS A 75 -14.18 3.10 -9.03
CA CYS A 75 -13.64 2.23 -10.09
C CYS A 75 -12.21 1.77 -9.82
N ALA A 76 -11.36 2.65 -9.29
CA ALA A 76 -10.01 2.26 -8.88
C ALA A 76 -10.02 1.38 -7.62
N ALA A 77 -10.87 1.69 -6.65
CA ALA A 77 -11.01 0.92 -5.42
C ALA A 77 -11.49 -0.52 -5.65
N LEU A 78 -12.18 -0.80 -6.76
CA LEU A 78 -12.51 -2.17 -7.17
C LEU A 78 -11.27 -3.07 -7.29
N VAL A 79 -10.11 -2.52 -7.67
CA VAL A 79 -8.88 -3.32 -7.84
C VAL A 79 -8.44 -3.95 -6.50
N PRO A 80 -8.12 -3.19 -5.44
CA PRO A 80 -7.79 -3.79 -4.15
C PRO A 80 -9.01 -4.43 -3.46
N ALA A 81 -10.24 -3.95 -3.68
CA ALA A 81 -11.43 -4.53 -3.05
C ALA A 81 -11.74 -5.94 -3.57
N LEU A 82 -11.67 -6.16 -4.88
CA LEU A 82 -11.84 -7.50 -5.45
C LEU A 82 -10.73 -8.46 -5.00
N ASN A 83 -9.50 -7.95 -4.85
CA ASN A 83 -8.42 -8.77 -4.29
C ASN A 83 -8.66 -9.09 -2.80
N ALA A 84 -9.20 -8.15 -2.01
CA ALA A 84 -9.63 -8.40 -0.63
C ALA A 84 -10.70 -9.51 -0.58
N CYS A 85 -11.73 -9.44 -1.44
CA CYS A 85 -12.75 -10.49 -1.55
C CYS A 85 -12.14 -11.85 -1.92
N ARG A 86 -11.19 -11.87 -2.86
CA ARG A 86 -10.46 -13.09 -3.24
C ARG A 86 -9.69 -13.68 -2.06
N LEU A 87 -8.92 -12.86 -1.34
CA LEU A 87 -8.15 -13.31 -0.17
C LEU A 87 -9.05 -13.80 0.95
N PHE A 88 -10.20 -13.14 1.18
CA PHE A 88 -11.20 -13.58 2.13
C PHE A 88 -11.77 -14.95 1.78
N ALA A 89 -12.14 -15.16 0.51
CA ALA A 89 -12.69 -16.43 0.04
C ALA A 89 -11.68 -17.58 0.18
N ILE A 90 -10.41 -17.34 -0.14
CA ILE A 90 -9.34 -18.36 0.01
C ILE A 90 -9.04 -18.61 1.49
N GLY A 91 -8.85 -17.56 2.28
CA GLY A 91 -8.49 -17.67 3.68
C GLY A 91 -9.59 -18.26 4.57
N SER A 92 -10.86 -18.12 4.16
CA SER A 92 -12.00 -18.76 4.83
C SER A 92 -12.26 -20.20 4.35
N GLY A 93 -11.51 -20.69 3.37
CA GLY A 93 -11.69 -22.03 2.79
C GLY A 93 -12.87 -22.16 1.82
N ILE A 94 -13.50 -21.06 1.41
CA ILE A 94 -14.59 -21.07 0.40
C ILE A 94 -14.02 -21.43 -0.97
N VAL A 95 -12.81 -20.96 -1.28
CA VAL A 95 -12.08 -21.24 -2.52
C VAL A 95 -10.75 -21.89 -2.17
N VAL A 96 -10.41 -22.98 -2.85
CA VAL A 96 -9.10 -23.64 -2.71
C VAL A 96 -8.16 -23.11 -3.78
N ASP A 97 -7.10 -22.42 -3.36
CA ASP A 97 -6.03 -21.90 -4.22
C ASP A 97 -4.69 -22.05 -3.52
N GLU A 98 -4.06 -23.22 -3.67
CA GLU A 98 -2.77 -23.55 -3.04
C GLU A 98 -1.63 -22.65 -3.52
N GLY A 99 -1.73 -22.17 -4.77
CA GLY A 99 -0.77 -21.22 -5.33
C GLY A 99 -0.78 -19.93 -4.51
N ALA A 100 -1.95 -19.33 -4.33
CA ALA A 100 -2.10 -18.12 -3.52
C ALA A 100 -1.67 -18.31 -2.06
N VAL A 101 -2.00 -19.46 -1.45
CA VAL A 101 -1.60 -19.78 -0.08
C VAL A 101 -0.08 -19.87 0.01
N ARG A 102 0.59 -20.61 -0.88
CA ARG A 102 2.06 -20.67 -0.94
C ARG A 102 2.68 -19.28 -1.15
N SER A 103 2.08 -18.50 -2.05
CA SER A 103 2.59 -17.17 -2.39
C SER A 103 2.51 -16.21 -1.22
N LEU A 104 1.43 -16.23 -0.43
CA LEU A 104 1.10 -15.14 0.49
C LEU A 104 1.17 -15.51 1.98
N SER A 105 1.03 -16.79 2.34
CA SER A 105 1.16 -17.27 3.73
C SER A 105 2.63 -17.49 4.12
N ARG A 106 2.92 -17.46 5.42
CA ARG A 106 4.26 -17.75 5.95
C ARG A 106 4.46 -19.24 6.18
N GLU A 107 3.44 -19.91 6.71
CA GLU A 107 3.49 -21.30 7.18
C GLU A 107 2.70 -22.26 6.27
N GLY A 108 2.10 -21.77 5.18
CA GLY A 108 1.26 -22.58 4.30
C GLY A 108 -0.19 -22.68 4.76
N ASP A 109 -0.58 -21.96 5.82
CA ASP A 109 -1.96 -21.90 6.31
C ASP A 109 -2.75 -20.84 5.52
N ASN A 110 -3.90 -21.23 4.97
CA ASN A 110 -4.79 -20.30 4.27
C ASN A 110 -5.35 -19.22 5.21
N SER A 111 -5.52 -19.52 6.50
CA SER A 111 -6.07 -18.57 7.47
C SER A 111 -5.20 -17.32 7.63
N GLU A 112 -3.89 -17.41 7.33
CA GLU A 112 -2.98 -16.25 7.34
C GLU A 112 -3.37 -15.18 6.31
N LEU A 113 -4.05 -15.56 5.22
CA LEU A 113 -4.52 -14.60 4.21
C LEU A 113 -5.55 -13.64 4.78
N LEU A 114 -6.27 -14.01 5.84
CA LEU A 114 -7.25 -13.17 6.53
C LEU A 114 -6.61 -12.12 7.46
N ARG A 115 -5.29 -12.16 7.62
CA ARG A 115 -4.53 -11.21 8.47
C ARG A 115 -3.87 -10.14 7.60
N GLY A 116 -2.55 -9.99 7.69
CA GLY A 116 -1.78 -8.97 6.96
C GLY A 116 -2.17 -8.79 5.48
N PRO A 117 -2.27 -9.85 4.65
CA PRO A 117 -2.65 -9.70 3.24
C PRO A 117 -4.04 -9.08 3.03
N LEU A 118 -5.04 -9.48 3.80
CA LEU A 118 -6.39 -8.91 3.73
C LEU A 118 -6.39 -7.46 4.24
N TYR A 119 -5.78 -7.20 5.41
CA TYR A 119 -5.70 -5.85 5.97
C TYR A 119 -4.99 -4.88 5.05
N TYR A 120 -3.94 -5.33 4.35
CA TYR A 120 -3.25 -4.55 3.32
C TYR A 120 -4.21 -4.12 2.20
N CYS A 121 -5.01 -5.06 1.65
CA CYS A 121 -5.97 -4.73 0.60
C CYS A 121 -7.10 -3.81 1.09
N LEU A 122 -7.54 -3.98 2.34
CA LEU A 122 -8.55 -3.11 2.95
C LEU A 122 -8.01 -1.70 3.18
N ALA A 123 -6.77 -1.56 3.65
CA ALA A 123 -6.12 -0.26 3.82
C ALA A 123 -5.93 0.47 2.47
N MET A 124 -5.53 -0.25 1.42
CA MET A 124 -5.49 0.29 0.06
C MET A 124 -6.87 0.75 -0.43
N THR A 125 -7.90 -0.07 -0.23
CA THR A 125 -9.28 0.27 -0.62
C THR A 125 -9.76 1.53 0.11
N ALA A 126 -9.56 1.59 1.43
CA ALA A 126 -9.94 2.75 2.24
C ALA A 126 -9.19 4.03 1.81
N ALA A 127 -7.87 3.94 1.59
CA ALA A 127 -7.07 5.07 1.10
C ALA A 127 -7.58 5.60 -0.25
N THR A 128 -7.95 4.68 -1.14
CA THR A 128 -8.45 5.00 -2.48
C THR A 128 -9.77 5.75 -2.42
N VAL A 129 -10.71 5.29 -1.58
CA VAL A 129 -12.05 5.89 -1.48
C VAL A 129 -12.04 7.19 -0.66
N LEU A 130 -11.30 7.24 0.45
CA LEU A 130 -11.39 8.34 1.42
C LEU A 130 -10.45 9.50 1.14
N CYS A 131 -9.30 9.25 0.50
CA CYS A 131 -8.26 10.26 0.29
C CYS A 131 -8.09 10.58 -1.20
N TRP A 132 -8.08 9.57 -2.07
CA TRP A 132 -7.89 9.71 -3.51
C TRP A 132 -6.65 10.56 -3.91
N ARG A 133 -6.55 10.92 -5.19
CA ARG A 133 -5.37 11.57 -5.79
C ARG A 133 -5.05 12.97 -5.24
N GLY A 134 -6.01 13.62 -4.59
CA GLY A 134 -5.88 14.97 -4.04
C GLY A 134 -5.47 15.03 -2.57
N SER A 135 -5.11 13.90 -1.94
CA SER A 135 -4.85 13.85 -0.50
C SER A 135 -3.46 13.34 -0.17
N ALA A 136 -2.65 14.22 0.43
CA ALA A 136 -1.35 13.88 0.97
C ALA A 136 -1.41 12.77 2.02
N VAL A 137 -2.47 12.74 2.81
CA VAL A 137 -2.65 11.73 3.87
C VAL A 137 -2.76 10.33 3.26
N GLY A 138 -3.52 10.18 2.16
CA GLY A 138 -3.76 8.88 1.52
C GLY A 138 -2.49 8.22 0.99
N PHE A 139 -1.76 8.90 0.11
CA PHE A 139 -0.53 8.31 -0.44
C PHE A 139 0.62 8.26 0.59
N THR A 140 0.64 9.13 1.62
CA THR A 140 1.60 9.01 2.74
C THR A 140 1.31 7.75 3.56
N SER A 141 0.04 7.47 3.85
CA SER A 141 -0.40 6.23 4.53
C SER A 141 0.03 4.98 3.76
N LEU A 142 -0.20 4.95 2.44
CA LEU A 142 0.22 3.83 1.61
C LEU A 142 1.75 3.74 1.47
N SER A 143 2.45 4.86 1.42
CA SER A 143 3.92 4.90 1.39
C SER A 143 4.55 4.30 2.65
N LEU A 144 4.01 4.64 3.83
CA LEU A 144 4.49 4.13 5.11
C LEU A 144 4.13 2.65 5.31
N MET A 145 2.92 2.23 4.94
CA MET A 145 2.49 0.83 5.04
C MET A 145 3.20 -0.08 4.03
N CYS A 146 3.33 0.34 2.77
CA CYS A 146 3.91 -0.52 1.73
C CYS A 146 5.43 -0.41 1.74
N GLY A 147 5.94 0.81 1.54
CA GLY A 147 7.37 1.09 1.51
C GLY A 147 7.99 0.97 2.88
N GLY A 148 7.55 1.80 3.83
CA GLY A 148 8.12 1.88 5.18
C GLY A 148 8.21 0.52 5.87
N ASP A 149 7.07 -0.10 6.21
CA ASP A 149 7.03 -1.41 6.88
C ASP A 149 7.78 -2.51 6.08
N GLY A 150 7.61 -2.52 4.76
CA GLY A 150 8.29 -3.50 3.91
C GLY A 150 9.82 -3.39 3.99
N PHE A 151 10.38 -2.17 3.92
CA PHE A 151 11.81 -1.93 4.08
C PHE A 151 12.29 -2.17 5.52
N ALA A 152 11.48 -1.84 6.53
CA ALA A 152 11.78 -2.10 7.94
C ALA A 152 12.09 -3.57 8.19
N ASP A 153 11.28 -4.44 7.59
CA ASP A 153 11.39 -5.88 7.71
C ASP A 153 12.62 -6.46 6.97
N ILE A 154 12.92 -5.96 5.76
CA ILE A 154 14.13 -6.38 5.01
C ILE A 154 15.41 -5.91 5.71
N VAL A 155 15.50 -4.62 6.02
CA VAL A 155 16.68 -4.00 6.62
C VAL A 155 16.87 -4.50 8.06
N GLY A 156 15.80 -4.59 8.84
CA GLY A 156 15.86 -5.05 10.22
C GLY A 156 16.37 -6.48 10.34
N ARG A 157 16.05 -7.37 9.38
CA ARG A 157 16.64 -8.72 9.34
C ARG A 157 18.11 -8.72 8.96
N ARG A 158 18.52 -7.90 7.99
CA ARG A 158 19.89 -7.91 7.44
C ARG A 158 20.88 -7.16 8.32
N LEU A 159 20.46 -6.02 8.88
CA LEU A 159 21.32 -5.06 9.57
C LEU A 159 20.95 -4.86 11.05
N GLY A 160 19.83 -5.42 11.53
CA GLY A 160 19.33 -5.16 12.89
C GLY A 160 20.19 -5.76 14.01
N GLY A 161 20.94 -6.83 13.73
CA GLY A 161 21.91 -7.42 14.66
C GLY A 161 21.41 -7.56 16.10
N LYS A 162 22.22 -7.05 17.04
CA LYS A 162 21.91 -7.00 18.49
C LYS A 162 21.18 -5.71 18.91
N ALA A 163 21.07 -4.71 18.04
CA ALA A 163 20.47 -3.42 18.35
C ALA A 163 18.93 -3.51 18.28
N ARG A 164 18.34 -4.09 19.34
CA ARG A 164 16.89 -4.25 19.49
C ARG A 164 16.26 -3.02 20.14
N ILE A 165 14.98 -2.82 19.86
CA ILE A 165 14.21 -1.74 20.47
C ILE A 165 13.93 -2.12 21.93
N PRO A 166 14.17 -1.23 22.92
CA PRO A 166 14.08 -1.59 24.35
C PRO A 166 12.71 -2.14 24.78
N TRP A 167 11.63 -1.63 24.20
CA TRP A 167 10.25 -2.06 24.50
C TRP A 167 9.71 -3.13 23.54
N ASN A 168 10.45 -3.47 22.48
CA ASN A 168 10.03 -4.48 21.51
C ASN A 168 11.24 -5.24 20.94
N PRO A 169 11.63 -6.37 21.57
CA PRO A 169 12.79 -7.13 21.15
C PRO A 169 12.63 -7.81 19.78
N LYS A 170 11.40 -7.92 19.25
CA LYS A 170 11.14 -8.46 17.90
C LYS A 170 11.56 -7.48 16.80
N LYS A 171 11.56 -6.18 17.10
CA LYS A 171 11.92 -5.11 16.17
C LYS A 171 13.37 -4.64 16.43
N SER A 172 13.95 -3.94 15.47
CA SER A 172 15.35 -3.49 15.53
C SER A 172 15.46 -2.02 15.19
N VAL A 173 16.47 -1.35 15.74
CA VAL A 173 16.73 0.07 15.47
C VAL A 173 16.98 0.31 13.97
N ALA A 174 17.71 -0.59 13.31
CA ALA A 174 17.94 -0.52 11.86
C ALA A 174 16.64 -0.65 11.05
N GLY A 175 15.71 -1.50 11.50
CA GLY A 175 14.38 -1.66 10.87
C GLY A 175 13.55 -0.38 10.99
N SER A 176 13.43 0.19 12.19
CA SER A 176 12.67 1.44 12.38
C SER A 176 13.31 2.63 11.65
N ALA A 177 14.65 2.71 11.60
CA ALA A 177 15.34 3.71 10.78
C ALA A 177 15.01 3.54 9.28
N ALA A 178 14.98 2.31 8.78
CA ALA A 178 14.59 2.02 7.40
C ALA A 178 13.12 2.35 7.13
N MET A 179 12.22 2.06 8.07
CA MET A 179 10.80 2.43 7.98
C MET A 179 10.65 3.94 7.79
N PHE A 180 11.27 4.70 8.69
CA PHE A 180 11.21 6.15 8.70
C PHE A 180 11.75 6.74 7.39
N VAL A 181 12.97 6.35 6.99
CA VAL A 181 13.63 6.90 5.80
C VAL A 181 12.90 6.49 4.52
N ALA A 182 12.61 5.20 4.33
CA ALA A 182 11.96 4.74 3.10
C ALA A 182 10.53 5.27 2.98
N GLY A 183 9.77 5.26 4.08
CA GLY A 183 8.42 5.81 4.13
C GLY A 183 8.39 7.31 3.86
N LEU A 184 9.30 8.09 4.46
CA LEU A 184 9.41 9.53 4.21
C LEU A 184 9.81 9.83 2.77
N CYS A 185 10.85 9.18 2.24
CA CYS A 185 11.29 9.38 0.86
C CYS A 185 10.17 9.06 -0.14
N MET A 186 9.45 7.96 0.07
CA MET A 186 8.34 7.56 -0.79
C MET A 186 7.16 8.52 -0.68
N SER A 187 6.85 9.02 0.52
CA SER A 187 5.78 10.00 0.73
C SER A 187 6.10 11.34 0.04
N VAL A 188 7.35 11.82 0.14
CA VAL A 188 7.83 13.01 -0.57
C VAL A 188 7.77 12.80 -2.08
N ALA A 189 8.18 11.64 -2.57
CA ALA A 189 8.15 11.32 -3.99
C ALA A 189 6.71 11.33 -4.55
N PHE A 190 5.75 10.73 -3.83
CA PHE A 190 4.35 10.75 -4.25
C PHE A 190 3.71 12.13 -4.11
N LEU A 191 4.05 12.91 -3.07
CA LEU A 191 3.60 14.30 -2.98
C LEU A 191 4.08 15.10 -4.19
N GLN A 192 5.36 14.99 -4.54
CA GLN A 192 5.92 15.65 -5.71
C GLN A 192 5.28 15.17 -7.02
N TYR A 193 4.98 13.87 -7.13
CA TYR A 193 4.35 13.28 -8.31
C TYR A 193 2.91 13.77 -8.52
N PHE A 194 2.07 13.74 -7.49
CA PHE A 194 0.68 14.21 -7.63
C PHE A 194 0.60 15.74 -7.79
N THR A 195 1.50 16.49 -7.16
CA THR A 195 1.62 17.94 -7.38
C THR A 195 2.07 18.26 -8.81
N SER A 196 3.04 17.54 -9.38
CA SER A 196 3.53 17.82 -10.74
C SER A 196 2.50 17.51 -11.83
N LEU A 197 1.56 16.61 -11.54
CA LEU A 197 0.43 16.29 -12.40
C LEU A 197 -0.77 17.23 -12.21
N GLY A 198 -0.69 18.19 -11.28
CA GLY A 198 -1.74 19.18 -11.03
C GLY A 198 -2.93 18.66 -10.22
N TYR A 199 -2.82 17.48 -9.59
CA TYR A 199 -3.87 16.96 -8.70
C TYR A 199 -3.88 17.63 -7.32
N MET A 200 -2.80 18.32 -6.97
CA MET A 200 -2.63 19.03 -5.69
C MET A 200 -1.78 20.28 -5.86
N ASN A 201 -2.11 21.32 -5.09
CA ASN A 201 -1.27 22.51 -4.94
C ASN A 201 -0.53 22.45 -3.59
N ALA A 202 0.49 21.58 -3.50
CA ALA A 202 1.27 21.42 -2.27
C ALA A 202 2.69 22.00 -2.41
N ASP A 203 3.11 22.77 -1.40
CA ASP A 203 4.52 23.11 -1.21
C ASP A 203 5.26 21.90 -0.63
N VAL A 204 5.97 21.17 -1.49
CA VAL A 204 6.70 19.94 -1.13
C VAL A 204 7.77 20.24 -0.07
N ALA A 205 8.50 21.35 -0.21
CA ALA A 205 9.56 21.71 0.73
C ALA A 205 8.98 22.12 2.09
N GLY A 206 7.93 22.93 2.09
CA GLY A 206 7.19 23.32 3.30
C GLY A 206 6.48 22.16 3.98
N SER A 207 6.10 21.11 3.24
CA SER A 207 5.43 19.91 3.78
C SER A 207 6.39 18.91 4.43
N LEU A 208 7.70 19.03 4.20
CA LEU A 208 8.70 18.05 4.68
C LEU A 208 8.67 17.85 6.22
N PRO A 209 8.58 18.91 7.06
CA PRO A 209 8.50 18.71 8.51
C PRO A 209 7.25 17.94 8.95
N ALA A 210 6.11 18.21 8.32
CA ALA A 210 4.86 17.51 8.60
C ALA A 210 4.94 16.04 8.16
N LEU A 211 5.43 15.76 6.95
CA LEU A 211 5.66 14.39 6.48
C LEU A 211 6.62 13.62 7.37
N ALA A 212 7.71 14.25 7.82
CA ALA A 212 8.66 13.64 8.75
C ALA A 212 8.01 13.34 10.10
N ALA A 213 7.20 14.25 10.65
CA ALA A 213 6.48 14.01 11.90
C ALA A 213 5.46 12.85 11.78
N VAL A 214 4.74 12.78 10.66
CA VAL A 214 3.82 11.67 10.35
C VAL A 214 4.57 10.34 10.22
N ALA A 215 5.68 10.31 9.49
CA ALA A 215 6.53 9.13 9.35
C ALA A 215 7.12 8.67 10.70
N ALA A 216 7.52 9.62 11.55
CA ALA A 216 8.00 9.33 12.90
C ALA A 216 6.90 8.73 13.78
N ALA A 217 5.68 9.28 13.73
CA ALA A 217 4.53 8.75 14.48
C ALA A 217 4.18 7.31 14.03
N ALA A 218 4.13 7.06 12.72
CA ALA A 218 3.91 5.73 12.17
C ALA A 218 5.01 4.73 12.57
N THR A 219 6.27 5.16 12.51
CA THR A 219 7.43 4.35 12.94
C THR A 219 7.40 4.04 14.43
N LEU A 220 6.99 5.01 15.26
CA LEU A 220 6.82 4.79 16.69
C LEU A 220 5.74 3.73 16.94
N VAL A 221 4.58 3.82 16.27
CA VAL A 221 3.49 2.85 16.41
C VAL A 221 3.92 1.45 15.97
N GLU A 222 4.63 1.32 14.84
CA GLU A 222 5.20 0.04 14.38
C GLU A 222 6.21 -0.55 15.37
N SER A 223 6.94 0.31 16.08
CA SER A 223 7.92 -0.15 17.07
C SER A 223 7.27 -0.73 18.33
N LEU A 224 5.99 -0.44 18.61
CA LEU A 224 5.30 -0.90 19.82
C LEU A 224 5.08 -2.42 19.81
N PRO A 225 5.06 -3.10 20.97
CA PRO A 225 4.83 -4.54 21.06
C PRO A 225 3.34 -4.90 20.92
N VAL A 226 2.67 -4.35 19.91
CA VAL A 226 1.23 -4.54 19.64
C VAL A 226 0.94 -5.31 18.35
N SER A 227 1.95 -5.53 17.49
CA SER A 227 1.81 -6.18 16.19
C SER A 227 1.21 -7.59 16.23
N ASP A 228 1.30 -8.28 17.38
CA ASP A 228 0.68 -9.61 17.56
C ASP A 228 -0.85 -9.53 17.75
N LYS A 229 -1.37 -8.38 18.18
CA LYS A 229 -2.81 -8.13 18.41
C LYS A 229 -3.44 -7.28 17.31
N LEU A 230 -2.68 -6.33 16.79
CA LEU A 230 -3.10 -5.40 15.74
C LEU A 230 -2.02 -5.41 14.66
N ASP A 231 -2.33 -5.99 13.50
CA ASP A 231 -1.38 -6.13 12.39
C ASP A 231 -0.84 -4.75 11.94
N ASP A 232 0.44 -4.72 11.57
CA ASP A 232 1.11 -3.49 11.14
C ASP A 232 0.45 -2.87 9.89
N ASN A 233 -0.22 -3.68 9.06
CA ASN A 233 -1.02 -3.23 7.92
C ASN A 233 -2.31 -2.51 8.30
N LEU A 234 -2.65 -2.47 9.59
CA LEU A 234 -3.78 -1.70 10.11
C LEU A 234 -3.30 -0.59 11.05
N SER A 235 -2.37 -0.88 11.95
CA SER A 235 -1.86 0.10 12.92
C SER A 235 -1.11 1.27 12.24
N VAL A 236 -0.28 0.99 11.23
CA VAL A 236 0.52 2.00 10.51
C VAL A 236 -0.36 2.95 9.69
N PRO A 237 -1.32 2.46 8.86
CA PRO A 237 -2.27 3.35 8.21
C PRO A 237 -3.07 4.21 9.18
N LEU A 238 -3.60 3.62 10.27
CA LEU A 238 -4.38 4.37 11.25
C LEU A 238 -3.57 5.48 11.93
N ALA A 239 -2.34 5.17 12.36
CA ALA A 239 -1.44 6.17 12.93
C ALA A 239 -1.14 7.29 11.92
N THR A 240 -0.94 6.92 10.65
CA THR A 240 -0.69 7.87 9.58
C THR A 240 -1.90 8.74 9.28
N TYR A 241 -3.12 8.20 9.27
CA TYR A 241 -4.34 8.98 9.10
C TYR A 241 -4.50 9.99 10.23
N VAL A 242 -4.37 9.55 11.48
CA VAL A 242 -4.52 10.44 12.64
C VAL A 242 -3.47 11.55 12.62
N ALA A 243 -2.19 11.23 12.48
CA ALA A 243 -1.13 12.23 12.43
C ALA A 243 -1.22 13.11 11.17
N GLY A 244 -1.54 12.50 10.03
CA GLY A 244 -1.66 13.15 8.74
C GLY A 244 -2.79 14.17 8.72
N PHE A 245 -3.98 13.85 9.20
CA PHE A 245 -5.08 14.82 9.24
C PHE A 245 -4.81 16.00 10.19
N LEU A 246 -3.94 15.82 11.19
CA LEU A 246 -3.55 16.90 12.10
C LEU A 246 -2.45 17.80 11.53
N LEU A 247 -1.55 17.24 10.71
CA LEU A 247 -0.30 17.90 10.31
C LEU A 247 -0.21 18.23 8.81
N LEU A 248 -0.85 17.43 7.97
CA LEU A 248 -0.95 17.62 6.53
C LEU A 248 -2.31 18.26 6.27
N GLY A 249 -2.34 19.59 6.14
CA GLY A 249 -3.56 20.33 5.83
C GLY A 249 -4.27 19.73 4.62
N GLN A 250 -5.60 19.62 4.68
CA GLN A 250 -6.42 19.16 3.56
C GLN A 250 -6.48 20.23 2.47
N ASN A 251 -5.37 20.44 1.76
CA ASN A 251 -5.34 21.33 0.61
C ASN A 251 -5.66 20.53 -0.65
N ALA A 252 -6.91 20.05 -0.73
CA ALA A 252 -7.48 19.64 -2.01
C ALA A 252 -7.86 20.92 -2.78
N VAL A 253 -7.52 20.96 -4.07
CA VAL A 253 -7.93 22.04 -5.01
C VAL A 253 -9.39 21.84 -5.37
#